data_AF-A0A371DEB0-F1
#
_entry.id   AF-A0A371DEB0-F1
#
_cell.length_a   1.000
_cell.length_b   1.000
_cell.length_c   1.000
_cell.angle_alpha   90.00
_cell.angle_beta   90.00
_cell.angle_gamma   90.00
#
_symmetry.space_group_name_H-M   'P 1'
#
loop_
_entity.id
_entity.type
_entity.pdbx_description
1 polymer ?
#
loop_
_entity_poly.entity_id
_entity_poly.type
_entity_poly.pdbx_seq_one_letter_code
_entity_poly.pdbx_strand_id
1 'polypeptide(L)'
;LTHLAVQVFSNLHPRDLLTLARTCKRFRAFFLHPSNDRLWKAARESVHDLPERPPFLSEPAFINLLFFSHCHNCGKPNIRKVVWKWFARYCPGCLTSMHVFVIFSKRVRGTC
;
A
#
# COMPACT_ATOMS: atom_id res chain seq x y z
N LEU A 1 -24.27 -2.65 11.59
CA LEU A 1 -23.09 -2.05 12.26
C LEU A 1 -21.98 -1.60 11.30
N THR A 2 -21.83 -2.20 10.10
CA THR A 2 -20.76 -1.86 9.14
C THR A 2 -20.99 -0.54 8.37
N HIS A 3 -22.24 -0.16 8.10
CA HIS A 3 -22.56 1.02 7.27
C HIS A 3 -22.07 2.35 7.87
N LEU A 4 -22.28 2.57 9.18
CA LEU A 4 -21.81 3.78 9.86
C LEU A 4 -20.28 3.89 9.89
N ALA A 5 -19.59 2.76 10.11
CA ALA A 5 -18.14 2.71 10.10
C ALA A 5 -17.60 3.14 8.72
N VAL A 6 -18.21 2.68 7.63
CA VAL A 6 -17.79 3.07 6.28
C VAL A 6 -17.92 4.58 6.06
N GLN A 7 -19.03 5.19 6.47
CA GLN A 7 -19.25 6.64 6.31
C GLN A 7 -18.28 7.48 7.15
N VAL A 8 -18.02 7.10 8.41
CA VAL A 8 -17.08 7.84 9.25
C VAL A 8 -15.67 7.74 8.67
N PHE A 9 -15.24 6.53 8.31
CA PHE A 9 -13.89 6.29 7.84
C PHE A 9 -13.63 6.80 6.41
N SER A 10 -14.63 6.87 5.54
CA SER A 10 -14.46 7.45 4.20
C SER A 10 -14.12 8.95 4.21
N ASN A 11 -14.39 9.64 5.33
CA ASN A 11 -14.05 11.05 5.53
C ASN A 11 -12.66 11.26 6.14
N LEU A 12 -11.96 10.21 6.56
CA LEU A 12 -10.61 10.33 7.09
C LEU A 12 -9.59 10.52 5.97
N HIS A 13 -8.50 11.21 6.29
CA HIS A 13 -7.37 11.29 5.39
C HIS A 13 -6.81 9.87 5.14
N PRO A 14 -6.44 9.50 3.90
CA PRO A 14 -6.08 8.13 3.56
C PRO A 14 -4.84 7.63 4.33
N ARG A 15 -3.93 8.54 4.69
CA ARG A 15 -2.81 8.24 5.61
C ARG A 15 -3.29 7.72 6.96
N ASP A 16 -4.35 8.29 7.51
CA ASP A 16 -4.86 7.93 8.84
C ASP A 16 -5.56 6.58 8.79
N LEU A 17 -6.28 6.30 7.70
CA LEU A 17 -6.84 4.97 7.45
C LEU A 17 -5.77 3.88 7.49
N LEU A 18 -4.66 4.09 6.77
CA LEU A 18 -3.58 3.11 6.78
C LEU A 18 -2.87 3.02 8.12
N THR A 19 -2.81 4.13 8.87
CA THR A 19 -2.27 4.14 10.23
C THR A 19 -3.15 3.30 11.17
N LEU A 20 -4.47 3.50 11.16
CA LEU A 20 -5.42 2.69 11.93
C LEU A 20 -5.38 1.21 11.56
N ALA A 21 -5.25 0.91 10.26
CA ALA A 21 -5.10 -0.47 9.78
C ALA A 21 -3.82 -1.15 10.28
N ARG A 22 -2.78 -0.39 10.68
CA ARG A 22 -1.51 -0.93 11.18
C ARG A 22 -1.49 -1.09 12.71
N THR A 23 -2.32 -0.35 13.44
CA THR A 23 -2.32 -0.36 14.92
C THR A 23 -3.23 -1.43 15.53
N CYS A 24 -4.33 -1.81 14.86
CA CYS A 24 -5.29 -2.77 15.40
C CYS A 24 -5.61 -3.90 14.41
N LYS A 25 -5.53 -5.15 14.87
CA LYS A 25 -5.83 -6.33 14.03
C LYS A 25 -7.26 -6.32 13.48
N ARG A 26 -8.23 -5.82 14.25
CA ARG A 26 -9.63 -5.71 13.81
C ARG A 26 -9.80 -4.65 12.72
N PHE A 27 -9.14 -3.49 12.87
CA PHE A 27 -9.12 -2.48 11.82
C PHE A 27 -8.35 -2.93 10.59
N ARG A 28 -7.25 -3.67 10.76
CA ARG A 28 -6.54 -4.30 9.65
C ARG A 28 -7.47 -5.19 8.82
N ALA A 29 -8.17 -6.10 9.50
CA ALA A 29 -9.09 -7.03 8.85
C ALA A 29 -10.25 -6.29 8.16
N PHE A 30 -10.77 -5.23 8.77
CA PHE A 30 -11.81 -4.41 8.17
C PHE A 30 -11.30 -3.62 6.96
N PHE A 31 -10.29 -2.76 7.13
CA PHE A 31 -9.85 -1.86 6.08
C PHE A 31 -9.23 -2.58 4.89
N LEU A 32 -8.52 -3.69 5.09
CA LEU A 32 -7.87 -4.42 3.99
C LEU A 32 -8.79 -5.47 3.35
N HIS A 33 -10.06 -5.56 3.77
CA HIS A 33 -11.02 -6.44 3.12
C HIS A 33 -11.44 -5.86 1.75
N PRO A 34 -11.48 -6.65 0.66
CA PRO A 34 -11.81 -6.16 -0.68
C PRO A 34 -13.16 -5.44 -0.79
N SER A 35 -14.13 -5.82 0.05
CA SER A 35 -15.45 -5.15 0.09
C SER A 35 -15.37 -3.65 0.45
N ASN A 36 -14.27 -3.22 1.06
CA ASN A 36 -14.07 -1.87 1.54
C ASN A 36 -13.16 -1.03 0.63
N ASP A 37 -12.88 -1.48 -0.60
CA ASP A 37 -12.11 -0.70 -1.58
C ASP A 37 -12.75 0.66 -1.88
N ARG A 38 -14.09 0.73 -1.88
CA ARG A 38 -14.83 1.98 -2.08
C ARG A 38 -14.54 3.04 -1.02
N LEU A 39 -14.30 2.61 0.23
CA LEU A 39 -13.93 3.51 1.33
C LEU A 39 -12.58 4.17 1.05
N TRP A 40 -11.60 3.39 0.59
CA TRP A 40 -10.28 3.92 0.26
C TRP A 40 -10.32 4.86 -0.94
N LYS A 41 -11.11 4.50 -1.97
CA LYS A 41 -11.31 5.35 -3.14
C LYS A 41 -11.89 6.70 -2.72
N ALA A 42 -12.95 6.70 -1.91
CA ALA A 42 -13.56 7.94 -1.40
C ALA A 42 -12.57 8.79 -0.57
N ALA A 43 -11.83 8.15 0.33
CA ALA A 43 -10.80 8.83 1.13
C ALA A 43 -9.65 9.38 0.29
N ARG A 44 -9.28 8.72 -0.81
CA ARG A 44 -8.27 9.25 -1.75
C ARG A 44 -8.79 10.45 -2.52
N GLU A 45 -10.04 10.38 -2.99
CA GLU A 45 -10.68 11.43 -3.79
C GLU A 45 -10.92 12.72 -3.01
N SER A 46 -10.92 12.68 -1.67
CA SER A 46 -10.98 13.87 -0.83
C SER A 46 -9.66 14.64 -0.75
N VAL A 47 -8.53 14.07 -1.21
CA VAL A 47 -7.23 14.74 -1.22
C VAL A 47 -6.94 15.29 -2.61
N HIS A 48 -6.72 16.60 -2.68
CA HIS A 48 -6.39 17.29 -3.93
C HIS A 48 -4.95 17.02 -4.38
N ASP A 49 -4.68 17.21 -5.67
CA ASP A 49 -3.35 17.16 -6.28
C ASP A 49 -2.58 15.83 -6.14
N LEU A 50 -3.31 14.71 -6.00
CA LEU A 50 -2.71 13.38 -6.04
C LEU A 50 -2.50 12.90 -7.48
N PRO A 51 -1.40 12.18 -7.76
CA PRO A 51 -1.23 11.53 -9.06
C PRO A 51 -2.32 10.47 -9.28
N GLU A 52 -2.58 10.16 -10.55
CA GLU A 52 -3.49 9.08 -10.89
C GLU A 52 -2.93 7.74 -10.36
N ARG A 53 -3.81 6.96 -9.73
CA ARG A 53 -3.44 5.64 -9.22
C ARG A 53 -3.31 4.66 -10.39
N PRO A 54 -2.18 3.95 -10.53
CA PRO A 54 -2.07 2.88 -11.51
C PRO A 54 -3.12 1.77 -11.25
N PRO A 55 -3.79 1.24 -12.28
CA PRO A 55 -4.93 0.34 -12.11
C PRO A 55 -4.57 -0.99 -11.44
N PHE A 56 -3.33 -1.46 -11.59
CA PHE A 56 -2.81 -2.68 -10.96
C PHE A 56 -2.44 -2.51 -9.48
N LEU A 57 -2.43 -1.28 -8.95
CA LEU A 57 -2.06 -1.01 -7.57
C LEU A 57 -3.32 -0.84 -6.72
N SER A 58 -3.42 -1.57 -5.62
CA SER A 58 -4.54 -1.41 -4.68
C SER A 58 -4.48 -0.02 -4.01
N GLU A 59 -5.64 0.50 -3.60
CA GLU A 59 -5.70 1.80 -2.91
C GLU A 59 -4.76 1.84 -1.67
N PRO A 60 -4.76 0.85 -0.75
CA PRO A 60 -3.87 0.88 0.41
C PRO A 60 -2.38 0.89 0.01
N ALA A 61 -1.99 0.17 -1.04
CA ALA A 61 -0.61 0.13 -1.52
C ALA A 61 -0.18 1.47 -2.13
N PHE A 62 -1.07 2.12 -2.89
CA PHE A 62 -0.84 3.45 -3.44
C PHE A 62 -0.70 4.51 -2.34
N ILE A 63 -1.60 4.50 -1.36
CA ILE A 63 -1.54 5.37 -0.19
C ILE A 63 -0.25 5.14 0.61
N ASN A 64 0.18 3.87 0.77
CA ASN A 64 1.43 3.55 1.43
C ASN A 64 2.63 4.20 0.70
N LEU A 65 2.65 4.13 -0.64
CA LEU A 65 3.71 4.69 -1.47
C LEU A 65 3.81 6.22 -1.38
N LEU A 66 2.65 6.89 -1.38
CA LEU A 66 2.53 8.35 -1.36
C LEU A 66 2.87 8.95 0.00
N PHE A 67 2.30 8.40 1.08
CA PHE A 67 2.30 9.06 2.39
C PHE A 67 3.30 8.50 3.40
N PHE A 68 3.99 7.41 3.06
CA PHE A 68 4.93 6.78 3.99
C PHE A 68 6.31 6.58 3.37
N SER A 69 7.34 6.97 4.12
CA SER A 69 8.74 6.86 3.72
C SER A 69 9.47 5.78 4.52
N HIS A 70 9.11 4.52 4.29
CA HIS A 70 9.77 3.36 4.89
C HIS A 70 10.04 2.28 3.85
N CYS A 71 10.92 1.35 4.18
CA CYS A 71 11.12 0.13 3.41
C CYS A 71 9.84 -0.72 3.46
N HIS A 72 9.25 -1.02 2.30
CA HIS A 72 8.04 -1.85 2.20
C HIS A 72 8.28 -3.32 2.59
N ASN A 73 9.53 -3.76 2.68
CA ASN A 73 9.87 -5.11 3.13
C ASN A 73 10.10 -5.17 4.66
N CYS A 74 11.10 -4.42 5.16
CA CYS A 74 11.54 -4.54 6.56
C CYS A 74 11.07 -3.40 7.49
N GLY A 75 10.32 -2.42 6.99
CA GLY A 75 9.82 -1.31 7.80
C GLY A 75 10.86 -0.24 8.16
N LYS A 76 12.12 -0.38 7.75
CA LYS A 76 13.18 0.61 8.05
C LYS A 76 12.73 2.02 7.61
N PRO A 77 12.80 3.04 8.48
CA PRO A 77 12.30 4.39 8.17
C PRO A 77 13.25 5.14 7.21
N ASN A 78 12.84 6.36 6.84
CA ASN A 78 13.62 7.33 6.06
C ASN A 78 14.02 6.87 4.64
N ILE A 79 13.21 6.00 4.02
CA ILE A 79 13.44 5.56 2.63
C ILE A 79 12.67 6.48 1.68
N ARG A 80 13.36 7.50 1.15
CA ARG A 80 12.75 8.53 0.27
C ARG A 80 12.76 8.18 -1.22
N LYS A 81 13.64 7.28 -1.66
CA LYS A 81 13.69 6.86 -3.05
C LYS A 81 12.60 5.84 -3.36
N VAL A 82 11.72 6.19 -4.29
CA VAL A 82 10.75 5.25 -4.88
C VAL A 82 11.41 4.51 -6.04
N VAL A 83 11.29 3.18 -6.05
CA VAL A 83 11.60 2.36 -7.22
C VAL A 83 10.34 2.26 -8.06
N TRP A 84 10.15 3.21 -8.99
CA TRP A 84 8.91 3.34 -9.78
C TRP A 84 8.55 2.07 -10.56
N LYS A 85 9.55 1.32 -11.04
CA LYS A 85 9.33 0.02 -11.70
C LYS A 85 8.56 -0.99 -10.85
N TRP A 86 8.62 -0.86 -9.52
CA TRP A 86 7.95 -1.74 -8.56
C TRP A 86 6.93 -1.02 -7.69
N PHE A 87 6.72 0.29 -7.89
CA PHE A 87 5.84 1.13 -7.06
C PHE A 87 6.09 0.93 -5.55
N ALA A 88 7.37 0.82 -5.17
CA ALA A 88 7.76 0.47 -3.81
C ALA A 88 9.05 1.18 -3.36
N ARG A 89 9.25 1.24 -2.05
CA ARG A 89 10.46 1.75 -1.41
C ARG A 89 11.21 0.60 -0.76
N TYR A 90 12.50 0.46 -1.05
CA TYR A 90 13.36 -0.53 -0.40
C TYR A 90 14.61 0.15 0.17
N CYS A 91 14.97 -0.24 1.40
CA CYS A 91 16.27 0.14 1.94
C CYS A 91 17.38 -0.59 1.16
N PRO A 92 18.64 -0.10 1.19
CA PRO A 92 19.74 -0.70 0.45
C PRO A 92 19.87 -2.21 0.67
N GLY A 93 19.75 -2.68 1.92
CA GLY A 93 19.82 -4.10 2.25
C GLY A 93 18.72 -4.94 1.57
N CYS A 94 17.47 -4.47 1.61
CA CYS A 94 16.36 -5.20 0.95
C CYS A 94 16.43 -5.11 -0.57
N LEU A 95 16.95 -4.01 -1.12
CA LEU A 95 17.08 -3.85 -2.57
C LEU A 95 18.07 -4.87 -3.14
N THR A 96 19.21 -5.08 -2.49
CA THR A 96 20.21 -6.10 -2.88
C THR A 96 19.61 -7.51 -2.88
N SER A 97 18.80 -7.85 -1.87
CA SER A 97 18.12 -9.15 -1.81
C SER A 97 17.08 -9.35 -2.92
N MET A 98 16.43 -8.27 -3.38
CA MET A 98 15.41 -8.36 -4.43
C MET A 98 15.97 -8.52 -5.84
N HIS A 99 17.16 -7.99 -6.12
CA HIS A 99 17.84 -8.25 -7.39
C HIS A 99 18.07 -9.75 -7.63
N VAL A 100 18.31 -10.52 -6.56
CA VAL A 100 18.47 -11.97 -6.61
C VAL A 100 17.15 -12.62 -7.03
N PHE A 101 16.03 -12.30 -6.37
CA PHE A 101 14.72 -12.91 -6.68
C PHE A 101 14.22 -12.66 -8.11
N VAL A 102 14.44 -11.47 -8.69
CA VAL A 102 14.02 -11.18 -10.07
C VAL A 102 14.89 -11.91 -11.11
N ILE A 103 16.17 -12.14 -10.82
CA ILE A 103 17.05 -12.94 -11.69
C ILE A 103 16.64 -14.42 -11.62
N PHE A 104 16.34 -14.94 -10.43
CA PHE A 104 15.93 -16.35 -10.26
C PHE A 104 14.49 -16.63 -10.73
N SER A 105 13.55 -15.67 -10.66
CA SER A 105 12.18 -15.89 -11.14
C SER A 105 12.02 -15.80 -12.66
N LYS A 106 13.04 -15.34 -13.40
CA LYS A 106 13.04 -15.42 -14.87
C LYS A 106 13.32 -16.82 -15.42
N ARG A 107 13.49 -17.84 -14.57
CA ARG A 107 13.56 -19.25 -14.99
C ARG A 107 12.68 -20.14 -14.13
N VAL A 108 11.34 -20.02 -14.28
CA VAL A 108 10.42 -21.17 -14.34
C VAL A 108 9.18 -20.76 -15.16
N ARG A 109 9.27 -20.89 -16.49
CA ARG A 109 8.13 -21.39 -17.28
C ARG A 109 8.39 -22.88 -17.37
N GLY A 110 7.61 -23.66 -16.64
CA GLY A 110 7.76 -25.11 -16.54
C GLY A 110 6.62 -25.66 -15.71
N THR A 111 5.59 -26.10 -16.43
CA THR A 111 4.67 -27.19 -16.11
C THR A 111 4.92 -27.93 -14.80
N CYS A 112 3.94 -27.90 -13.89
CA CYS A 112 3.04 -29.02 -13.62
C CYS A 112 1.74 -28.47 -13.02
#